data_AF-A0AAU8WZ83-F1
#
_entry.id   AF-A0AAU8WZ83-F1
#
_cell.length_a   1.000
_cell.length_b   1.000
_cell.length_c   1.000
_cell.angle_alpha   90.00
_cell.angle_beta   90.00
_cell.angle_gamma   90.00
#
_symmetry.space_group_name_H-M   'P 1'
#
loop_
_entity.id
_entity.type
_entity.pdbx_description
1 polymer ?
#
loop_
_entity_poly.entity_id
_entity_poly.type
_entity_poly.pdbx_seq_one_letter_code
_entity_poly.pdbx_strand_id
1 'polypeptide(L)'
;MASDRPAGERATIFGGQSDGDFAIEFKDELRADADFQNVTSDIDEAVNVPSGARVASAGANQPAGERMLDRLNESIKRELEPPPIVAGHHRGIVSISALLLKHARNIALSCFKRFRSGRDHGLHATVVEEICREFYGDLIGAKVWGMMVKDAADHFGAGRFGSTLVSMLKAGAPDNFVVTAHSAGSIWASHLLQHMKAEQLPGGVKLFLLAPAVRKDVFAAMLDSSGDLISRCRMITMTDEFERRDAVLGHDKSYIYPSSLLYLVSGLFEEQANGPYIDAPLLGMQRFATLSGLTIAEAEIENRIAAFFEQADCDIISSPTEVSMANSHGAFDDEPLTLATARSLF
;
A
#
# COMPACT_ATOMS: atom_id res chain seq x y z
N MET A 1 10.14 -27.73 32.45
CA MET A 1 10.16 -26.75 33.56
C MET A 1 9.40 -25.54 33.06
N ALA A 2 8.22 -25.26 33.62
CA ALA A 2 7.40 -24.12 33.23
C ALA A 2 8.04 -22.83 33.75
N SER A 3 8.13 -21.82 32.90
CA SER A 3 8.66 -20.50 33.21
C SER A 3 7.58 -19.65 33.87
N ASP A 4 7.72 -19.37 35.16
CA ASP A 4 6.92 -18.41 35.94
C ASP A 4 7.22 -16.95 35.52
N ARG A 5 6.81 -16.53 34.32
CA ARG A 5 6.84 -15.09 33.97
C ARG A 5 5.43 -14.51 33.96
N PRO A 6 5.20 -13.37 34.65
CA PRO A 6 3.94 -12.66 34.60
C PRO A 6 3.69 -12.05 33.21
N ALA A 7 2.42 -11.98 32.81
CA ALA A 7 2.01 -11.37 31.55
C ALA A 7 2.46 -9.90 31.47
N GLY A 8 3.16 -9.53 30.39
CA GLY A 8 3.60 -8.15 30.13
C GLY A 8 5.05 -7.82 30.49
N GLU A 9 5.84 -8.78 30.99
CA GLU A 9 7.27 -8.56 31.22
C GLU A 9 8.04 -8.67 29.88
N ARG A 10 8.49 -7.53 29.33
CA ARG A 10 9.27 -7.50 28.08
C ARG A 10 10.50 -8.40 28.21
N ALA A 11 10.59 -9.43 27.38
CA ALA A 11 11.83 -10.17 27.23
C ALA A 11 12.96 -9.22 26.82
N THR A 12 14.04 -9.23 27.59
CA THR A 12 15.33 -8.70 27.16
C THR A 12 15.68 -9.39 25.84
N ILE A 13 15.70 -8.61 24.74
CA ILE A 13 16.13 -9.07 23.42
C ILE A 13 17.61 -9.45 23.54
N PHE A 14 17.88 -10.73 23.80
CA PHE A 14 19.23 -11.26 23.74
C PHE A 14 19.55 -11.50 22.27
N GLY A 15 20.67 -10.95 21.80
CA GLY A 15 21.17 -11.22 20.46
C GLY A 15 21.33 -12.72 20.23
N GLY A 16 20.58 -13.28 19.28
CA GLY A 16 20.63 -14.70 18.93
C GLY A 16 19.28 -15.40 18.75
N GLN A 17 18.14 -14.76 19.05
CA GLN A 17 16.82 -15.35 18.76
C GLN A 17 16.55 -15.38 17.26
N SER A 18 16.12 -16.55 16.75
CA SER A 18 15.68 -16.69 15.36
C SER A 18 14.26 -16.15 15.18
N ASP A 19 13.88 -15.84 13.93
CA ASP A 19 12.49 -15.48 13.58
C ASP A 19 11.49 -16.55 14.08
N GLY A 20 11.92 -17.82 14.16
CA GLY A 20 11.12 -18.91 14.69
C GLY A 20 10.89 -18.83 16.19
N ASP A 21 11.88 -18.38 16.96
CA ASP A 21 11.79 -18.27 18.42
C ASP A 21 10.83 -17.15 18.82
N PHE A 22 10.92 -15.99 18.17
CA PHE A 22 9.97 -14.88 18.37
C PHE A 22 8.54 -15.27 18.01
N ALA A 23 8.35 -16.03 16.92
CA ALA A 23 7.05 -16.52 16.52
C ALA A 23 6.43 -17.49 17.55
N ILE A 24 7.24 -18.26 18.28
CA ILE A 24 6.76 -19.14 19.34
C ILE A 24 6.36 -18.32 20.56
N GLU A 25 7.23 -17.40 21.00
CA GLU A 25 6.98 -16.50 22.13
C GLU A 25 5.68 -15.70 21.92
N PHE A 26 5.52 -15.07 20.75
CA PHE A 26 4.32 -14.32 20.41
C PHE A 26 3.04 -15.17 20.45
N LYS A 27 3.10 -16.43 20.00
CA LYS A 27 1.94 -17.34 20.09
C LYS A 27 1.59 -17.69 21.53
N ASP A 28 2.58 -17.82 22.40
CA ASP A 28 2.35 -18.12 23.81
C ASP A 28 1.77 -16.90 24.54
N GLU A 29 2.18 -15.69 24.17
CA GLU A 29 1.53 -14.45 24.63
C GLU A 29 0.06 -14.39 24.20
N LEU A 30 -0.26 -14.62 22.92
CA LEU A 30 -1.66 -14.63 22.45
C LEU A 30 -2.52 -15.71 23.11
N ARG A 31 -1.93 -16.85 23.50
CA ARG A 31 -2.64 -17.89 24.25
C ARG A 31 -3.02 -17.44 25.66
N ALA A 32 -2.22 -16.56 26.26
CA ALA A 32 -2.48 -16.00 27.58
C ALA A 32 -3.37 -14.74 27.53
N ASP A 33 -3.54 -14.14 26.35
CA ASP A 33 -4.32 -12.91 26.17
C ASP A 33 -5.84 -13.15 26.20
N ALA A 34 -6.52 -12.53 27.18
CA ALA A 34 -7.94 -12.74 27.41
C ALA A 34 -8.81 -12.21 26.26
N ASP A 35 -8.43 -11.09 25.63
CA ASP A 35 -9.20 -10.51 24.54
C ASP A 35 -9.11 -11.39 23.28
N PHE A 36 -7.93 -11.94 22.99
CA PHE A 36 -7.73 -12.92 21.94
C PHE A 36 -8.52 -14.21 22.21
N GLN A 37 -8.54 -14.70 23.46
CA GLN A 37 -9.37 -15.87 23.81
C GLN A 37 -10.87 -15.59 23.63
N ASN A 38 -11.34 -14.38 23.97
CA ASN A 38 -12.73 -13.99 23.78
C ASN A 38 -13.11 -13.95 22.30
N VAL A 39 -12.29 -13.30 21.46
CA VAL A 39 -12.48 -13.27 20.00
C VAL A 39 -12.49 -14.68 19.40
N THR A 40 -11.57 -15.53 19.86
CA THR A 40 -11.47 -16.92 19.43
C THR A 40 -12.73 -17.70 19.80
N SER A 41 -13.27 -17.49 21.01
CA SER A 41 -14.50 -18.14 21.47
C SER A 41 -15.73 -17.68 20.68
N ASP A 42 -15.82 -16.40 20.34
CA ASP A 42 -16.93 -15.85 19.56
C ASP A 42 -16.96 -16.44 18.14
N ILE A 43 -15.79 -16.55 17.49
CA ILE A 43 -15.67 -17.15 16.17
C ILE A 43 -15.90 -18.67 16.23
N ASP A 44 -15.40 -19.36 17.27
CA ASP A 44 -15.68 -20.78 17.49
C ASP A 44 -17.16 -21.08 17.62
N GLU A 45 -17.88 -20.24 18.37
CA GLU A 45 -19.33 -20.33 18.50
C GLU A 45 -20.02 -20.16 17.13
N ALA A 46 -19.62 -19.14 16.35
CA ALA A 46 -20.17 -18.88 15.02
C ALA A 46 -19.92 -20.00 13.99
N VAL A 47 -18.83 -20.76 14.12
CA VAL A 47 -18.45 -21.83 13.18
C VAL A 47 -18.96 -23.21 13.63
N ASN A 48 -18.66 -23.59 14.87
CA ASN A 48 -18.78 -24.98 15.32
C ASN A 48 -20.17 -25.31 15.90
N VAL A 49 -20.94 -24.31 16.35
CA VAL A 49 -22.29 -24.54 16.90
C VAL A 49 -23.35 -24.68 15.81
N PRO A 50 -23.47 -23.79 14.80
CA PRO A 50 -24.39 -23.99 13.68
C PRO A 50 -24.11 -25.27 12.90
N SER A 51 -22.83 -25.67 12.85
CA SER A 51 -22.41 -26.92 12.23
C SER A 51 -22.67 -28.13 13.11
N GLY A 52 -23.26 -28.03 14.30
CA GLY A 52 -23.55 -29.15 15.19
C GLY A 52 -22.33 -29.97 15.63
N ALA A 53 -21.12 -29.45 15.41
CA ALA A 53 -19.87 -30.05 15.86
C ALA A 53 -19.63 -29.80 17.36
N ARG A 54 -20.28 -28.77 17.92
CA ARG A 54 -20.18 -28.39 19.33
C ARG A 54 -21.54 -27.91 19.88
N VAL A 55 -21.71 -28.00 21.20
CA VAL A 55 -22.82 -27.36 21.93
C VAL A 55 -22.43 -25.92 22.28
N ALA A 56 -23.42 -25.03 22.34
CA ALA A 56 -23.24 -23.63 22.69
C ALA A 56 -22.45 -23.42 23.99
N SER A 57 -21.50 -22.49 23.97
CA SER A 57 -20.63 -22.20 25.11
C SER A 57 -21.12 -20.99 25.90
N ALA A 58 -21.14 -21.10 27.24
CA ALA A 58 -21.51 -19.98 28.09
C ALA A 58 -20.45 -18.87 28.00
N GLY A 59 -20.88 -17.66 27.61
CA GLY A 59 -20.02 -16.46 27.53
C GLY A 59 -19.53 -16.09 26.12
N ALA A 60 -19.76 -16.95 25.11
CA ALA A 60 -19.45 -16.62 23.72
C ALA A 60 -20.58 -15.80 23.06
N ASN A 61 -20.23 -14.91 22.14
CA ASN A 61 -21.13 -14.04 21.39
C ASN A 61 -21.17 -14.41 19.92
N GLN A 62 -22.05 -15.35 19.56
CA GLN A 62 -22.20 -15.85 18.19
C GLN A 62 -22.42 -14.71 17.16
N PRO A 63 -23.33 -13.73 17.35
CA PRO A 63 -23.47 -12.63 16.40
C PRO A 63 -22.20 -11.79 16.21
N ALA A 64 -21.35 -11.67 17.24
CA ALA A 64 -20.07 -10.98 17.10
C ALA A 64 -19.09 -11.79 16.23
N GLY A 65 -19.01 -13.11 16.44
CA GLY A 65 -18.23 -14.01 15.61
C GLY A 65 -18.65 -13.99 14.15
N GLU A 66 -19.95 -14.03 13.87
CA GLU A 66 -20.50 -13.95 12.50
C GLU A 66 -20.07 -12.65 11.80
N ARG A 67 -20.19 -11.50 12.48
CA ARG A 67 -19.74 -10.20 11.93
C ARG A 67 -18.24 -10.15 11.66
N MET A 68 -17.43 -10.86 12.46
CA MET A 68 -15.99 -10.94 12.22
C MET A 68 -15.70 -11.81 11.00
N LEU A 69 -16.32 -12.98 10.91
CA LEU A 69 -16.20 -13.91 9.78
C LEU A 69 -16.57 -13.25 8.46
N ASP A 70 -17.67 -12.49 8.42
CA ASP A 70 -18.15 -11.81 7.21
C ASP A 70 -17.12 -10.88 6.57
N ARG A 71 -16.22 -10.31 7.39
CA ARG A 71 -15.18 -9.38 6.95
C ARG A 71 -13.92 -10.07 6.41
N LEU A 72 -13.70 -11.33 6.76
CA LEU A 72 -12.53 -12.08 6.31
C LEU A 72 -12.60 -12.36 4.81
N ASN A 73 -11.44 -12.51 4.17
CA ASN A 73 -11.40 -12.94 2.79
C ASN A 73 -11.88 -14.40 2.63
N GLU A 74 -12.28 -14.76 1.41
CA GLU A 74 -12.84 -16.07 1.11
C GLU A 74 -11.87 -17.23 1.36
N SER A 75 -10.55 -17.02 1.23
CA SER A 75 -9.58 -18.08 1.54
C SER A 75 -9.55 -18.41 3.03
N ILE A 76 -9.58 -17.40 3.91
CA ILE A 76 -9.62 -17.61 5.35
C ILE A 76 -10.97 -18.21 5.77
N LYS A 77 -12.08 -17.73 5.20
CA LYS A 77 -13.41 -18.32 5.46
C LYS A 77 -13.43 -19.82 5.13
N ARG A 78 -12.85 -20.24 3.99
CA ARG A 78 -12.74 -21.65 3.61
C ARG A 78 -11.87 -22.47 4.57
N GLU A 79 -10.79 -21.91 5.11
CA GLU A 79 -10.01 -22.59 6.15
C GLU A 79 -10.82 -22.81 7.44
N LEU A 80 -11.82 -21.95 7.69
CA LEU A 80 -12.70 -22.00 8.86
C LEU A 80 -13.98 -22.81 8.61
N GLU A 81 -14.22 -23.31 7.40
CA GLU A 81 -15.41 -24.11 7.11
C GLU A 81 -15.34 -25.49 7.80
N PRO A 82 -16.41 -25.91 8.50
CA PRO A 82 -16.50 -27.26 9.06
C PRO A 82 -16.42 -28.34 7.98
N PRO A 83 -15.77 -29.48 8.24
CA PRO A 83 -15.68 -30.57 7.27
C PRO A 83 -17.07 -31.10 6.87
N PRO A 84 -17.21 -31.62 5.64
CA PRO A 84 -18.50 -32.10 5.13
C PRO A 84 -19.07 -33.24 5.97
N ILE A 85 -20.40 -33.32 6.01
CA ILE A 85 -21.13 -34.32 6.79
C ILE A 85 -20.94 -35.69 6.15
N VAL A 86 -20.32 -36.62 6.88
CA VAL A 86 -20.22 -38.03 6.49
C VAL A 86 -21.23 -38.84 7.29
N ALA A 87 -22.11 -39.56 6.60
CA ALA A 87 -23.13 -40.38 7.25
C ALA A 87 -22.49 -41.40 8.21
N GLY A 88 -23.03 -41.51 9.43
CA GLY A 88 -22.56 -42.43 10.47
C GLY A 88 -21.33 -41.99 11.25
N HIS A 89 -20.81 -40.77 11.03
CA HIS A 89 -19.64 -40.24 11.75
C HIS A 89 -20.01 -38.97 12.55
N HIS A 90 -19.34 -38.76 13.69
CA HIS A 90 -19.41 -37.49 14.40
C HIS A 90 -18.84 -36.36 13.53
N ARG A 91 -19.48 -35.18 13.55
CA ARG A 91 -18.99 -34.01 12.80
C ARG A 91 -17.63 -33.57 13.36
N GLY A 92 -16.69 -33.25 12.46
CA GLY A 92 -15.38 -32.76 12.83
C GLY A 92 -15.43 -31.31 13.32
N ILE A 93 -14.58 -30.97 14.29
CA ILE A 93 -14.43 -29.63 14.86
C ILE A 93 -13.31 -28.89 14.13
N VAL A 94 -13.54 -27.61 13.81
CA VAL A 94 -12.49 -26.71 13.34
C VAL A 94 -11.80 -26.07 14.54
N SER A 95 -10.48 -26.18 14.64
CA SER A 95 -9.71 -25.52 15.71
C SER A 95 -9.47 -24.04 15.37
N ILE A 96 -10.44 -23.18 15.69
CA ILE A 96 -10.35 -21.74 15.44
C ILE A 96 -9.10 -21.14 16.10
N SER A 97 -8.82 -21.48 17.37
CA SER A 97 -7.63 -21.00 18.07
C SER A 97 -6.33 -21.33 17.34
N ALA A 98 -6.22 -22.57 16.80
CA ALA A 98 -5.01 -22.98 16.08
C ALA A 98 -4.86 -22.24 14.74
N LEU A 99 -5.97 -22.00 14.04
CA LEU A 99 -5.98 -21.23 12.79
C LEU A 99 -5.60 -19.76 13.03
N LEU A 100 -6.24 -19.08 13.98
CA LEU A 100 -5.91 -17.68 14.29
C LEU A 100 -4.45 -17.53 14.76
N LEU A 101 -3.92 -18.46 15.56
CA LEU A 101 -2.51 -18.46 15.96
C LEU A 101 -1.54 -18.72 14.78
N LYS A 102 -1.97 -19.47 13.76
CA LYS A 102 -1.19 -19.66 12.52
C LYS A 102 -1.10 -18.34 11.75
N HIS A 103 -2.21 -17.65 11.55
CA HIS A 103 -2.22 -16.36 10.84
C HIS A 103 -1.50 -15.25 11.63
N ALA A 104 -1.70 -15.19 12.94
CA ALA A 104 -0.98 -14.25 13.81
C ALA A 104 0.55 -14.44 13.73
N ARG A 105 1.02 -15.69 13.68
CA ARG A 105 2.44 -15.99 13.42
C ARG A 105 2.90 -15.45 12.07
N ASN A 106 2.13 -15.65 11.00
CA ASN A 106 2.50 -15.16 9.67
C ASN A 106 2.63 -13.63 9.66
N ILE A 107 1.68 -12.93 10.28
CA ILE A 107 1.69 -11.47 10.43
C ILE A 107 2.95 -11.01 11.17
N ALA A 108 3.27 -11.63 12.32
CA ALA A 108 4.46 -11.30 13.09
C ALA A 108 5.75 -11.49 12.28
N LEU A 109 5.89 -12.63 11.59
CA LEU A 109 7.03 -12.91 10.72
C LEU A 109 7.15 -11.89 9.57
N SER A 110 6.05 -11.49 8.94
CA SER A 110 6.05 -10.47 7.89
C SER A 110 6.46 -9.10 8.42
N CYS A 111 5.97 -8.70 9.60
CA CYS A 111 6.40 -7.47 10.26
C CYS A 111 7.91 -7.48 10.52
N PHE A 112 8.44 -8.55 11.14
CA PHE A 112 9.87 -8.68 11.41
C PHE A 112 10.72 -8.61 10.16
N LYS A 113 10.29 -9.27 9.07
CA LYS A 113 10.98 -9.18 7.78
C LYS A 113 11.09 -7.75 7.28
N ARG A 114 9.99 -6.96 7.37
CA ARG A 114 9.98 -5.55 6.94
C ARG A 114 10.89 -4.68 7.80
N PHE A 115 10.84 -4.84 9.12
CA PHE A 115 11.76 -4.13 10.01
C PHE A 115 13.22 -4.47 9.74
N ARG A 116 13.52 -5.76 9.55
CA ARG A 116 14.89 -6.21 9.29
C ARG A 116 15.44 -5.73 7.95
N SER A 117 14.59 -5.60 6.94
CA SER A 117 14.98 -5.05 5.64
C SER A 117 14.90 -3.52 5.57
N GLY A 118 14.43 -2.83 6.62
CA GLY A 118 14.16 -1.39 6.59
C GLY A 118 12.98 -0.98 5.70
N ARG A 119 12.12 -1.93 5.32
CA ARG A 119 10.93 -1.76 4.47
C ARG A 119 9.66 -1.51 5.30
N ASP A 120 9.81 -1.19 6.58
CA ASP A 120 8.68 -0.91 7.46
C ASP A 120 8.15 0.52 7.28
N HIS A 121 6.87 0.68 7.59
CA HIS A 121 6.15 1.95 7.58
C HIS A 121 6.01 2.53 8.99
N GLY A 122 6.89 2.14 9.92
CA GLY A 122 6.71 2.30 11.35
C GLY A 122 5.80 1.21 11.90
N LEU A 123 5.89 0.96 13.21
CA LEU A 123 5.22 -0.18 13.85
C LEU A 123 3.72 -0.23 13.61
N HIS A 124 3.03 0.87 13.83
CA HIS A 124 1.58 0.89 13.73
C HIS A 124 1.09 0.61 12.30
N ALA A 125 1.56 1.38 11.31
CA ALA A 125 1.17 1.19 9.92
C ALA A 125 1.56 -0.21 9.41
N THR A 126 2.78 -0.69 9.71
CA THR A 126 3.24 -2.01 9.28
C THR A 126 2.38 -3.14 9.84
N VAL A 127 2.05 -3.10 11.13
CA VAL A 127 1.19 -4.12 11.75
C VAL A 127 -0.20 -4.12 11.12
N VAL A 128 -0.79 -2.94 10.93
CA VAL A 128 -2.09 -2.81 10.27
C VAL A 128 -2.04 -3.36 8.85
N GLU A 129 -1.01 -3.04 8.07
CA GLU A 129 -0.83 -3.55 6.72
C GLU A 129 -0.71 -5.07 6.69
N GLU A 130 0.12 -5.68 7.54
CA GLU A 130 0.27 -7.14 7.53
C GLU A 130 -1.00 -7.86 8.03
N ILE A 131 -1.75 -7.27 8.97
CA ILE A 131 -3.09 -7.77 9.36
C ILE A 131 -4.05 -7.68 8.17
N CYS A 132 -4.10 -6.53 7.50
CA CYS A 132 -4.92 -6.27 6.33
C CYS A 132 -4.64 -7.30 5.22
N ARG A 133 -3.36 -7.55 4.93
CA ARG A 133 -2.94 -8.50 3.90
C ARG A 133 -3.32 -9.94 4.24
N GLU A 134 -3.05 -10.40 5.46
CA GLU A 134 -3.29 -11.78 5.86
C GLU A 134 -4.79 -12.10 5.92
N PHE A 135 -5.60 -11.23 6.53
CA PHE A 135 -7.01 -11.53 6.80
C PHE A 135 -7.98 -11.06 5.72
N TYR A 136 -7.62 -10.01 4.97
CA TYR A 136 -8.54 -9.36 4.02
C TYR A 136 -8.04 -9.42 2.57
N GLY A 137 -6.74 -9.65 2.34
CA GLY A 137 -6.18 -9.75 0.99
C GLY A 137 -6.54 -8.54 0.13
N ASP A 138 -6.99 -8.80 -1.11
CA ASP A 138 -7.32 -7.75 -2.11
C ASP A 138 -8.58 -6.93 -1.77
N LEU A 139 -9.30 -7.27 -0.70
CA LEU A 139 -10.55 -6.59 -0.30
C LEU A 139 -10.32 -5.14 0.14
N ILE A 140 -9.11 -4.77 0.55
CA ILE A 140 -8.82 -3.46 1.16
C ILE A 140 -8.49 -2.38 0.12
N GLY A 141 -8.59 -2.68 -1.17
CA GLY A 141 -8.49 -1.66 -2.22
C GLY A 141 -7.49 -1.96 -3.33
N ALA A 142 -6.66 -3.00 -3.17
CA ALA A 142 -5.70 -3.44 -4.19
C ALA A 142 -6.39 -3.68 -5.54
N LYS A 143 -7.56 -4.34 -5.54
CA LYS A 143 -8.34 -4.54 -6.78
C LYS A 143 -8.83 -3.23 -7.41
N VAL A 144 -9.28 -2.28 -6.59
CA VAL A 144 -9.76 -0.97 -7.08
C VAL A 144 -8.58 -0.17 -7.64
N TRP A 145 -7.45 -0.17 -6.94
CA TRP A 145 -6.22 0.43 -7.39
C TRP A 145 -5.72 -0.18 -8.70
N GLY A 146 -5.66 -1.51 -8.79
CA GLY A 146 -5.28 -2.21 -10.02
C GLY A 146 -6.21 -1.90 -11.20
N MET A 147 -7.52 -1.73 -10.94
CA MET A 147 -8.46 -1.23 -11.96
C MET A 147 -8.14 0.21 -12.38
N MET A 148 -7.79 1.10 -11.46
CA MET A 148 -7.40 2.49 -11.77
C MET A 148 -6.10 2.54 -12.60
N VAL A 149 -5.07 1.78 -12.19
CA VAL A 149 -3.80 1.65 -12.94
C VAL A 149 -4.07 1.14 -14.35
N LYS A 150 -4.88 0.07 -14.47
CA LYS A 150 -5.27 -0.49 -15.76
C LYS A 150 -6.04 0.53 -16.59
N ASP A 151 -7.04 1.19 -16.01
CA ASP A 151 -7.88 2.17 -16.70
C ASP A 151 -7.03 3.32 -17.26
N ALA A 152 -6.04 3.80 -16.51
CA ALA A 152 -5.10 4.83 -16.97
C ALA A 152 -4.35 4.43 -18.25
N ALA A 153 -3.87 3.18 -18.33
CA ALA A 153 -3.23 2.64 -19.55
C ALA A 153 -4.25 2.43 -20.67
N ASP A 154 -5.42 1.89 -20.32
CA ASP A 154 -6.50 1.54 -21.23
C ASP A 154 -7.03 2.76 -22.00
N HIS A 155 -6.89 3.99 -21.47
CA HIS A 155 -7.27 5.22 -22.17
C HIS A 155 -6.58 5.43 -23.53
N PHE A 156 -5.47 4.74 -23.79
CA PHE A 156 -4.68 4.88 -25.01
C PHE A 156 -4.86 3.73 -26.01
N GLY A 157 -5.92 2.94 -25.86
CA GLY A 157 -6.42 2.05 -26.91
C GLY A 157 -7.09 2.81 -28.06
N ALA A 158 -7.15 2.19 -29.23
CA ALA A 158 -7.74 2.80 -30.43
C ALA A 158 -9.16 3.35 -30.18
N GLY A 159 -9.37 4.62 -30.54
CA GLY A 159 -10.66 5.31 -30.40
C GLY A 159 -11.04 5.70 -28.96
N ARG A 160 -10.15 5.53 -27.98
CA ARG A 160 -10.36 5.96 -26.59
C ARG A 160 -9.81 7.37 -26.37
N PHE A 161 -10.24 7.97 -25.27
CA PHE A 161 -9.99 9.39 -24.97
C PHE A 161 -8.52 9.79 -25.07
N GLY A 162 -7.60 9.01 -24.50
CA GLY A 162 -6.16 9.31 -24.53
C GLY A 162 -5.59 9.35 -25.95
N SER A 163 -5.89 8.34 -26.77
CA SER A 163 -5.44 8.32 -28.18
C SER A 163 -6.08 9.43 -29.02
N THR A 164 -7.36 9.73 -28.79
CA THR A 164 -8.05 10.84 -29.46
C THR A 164 -7.41 12.17 -29.07
N LEU A 165 -7.11 12.40 -27.79
CA LEU A 165 -6.43 13.59 -27.33
C LEU A 165 -5.04 13.74 -27.96
N VAL A 166 -4.23 12.69 -27.98
CA VAL A 166 -2.90 12.72 -28.64
C VAL A 166 -3.02 13.06 -30.12
N SER A 167 -4.02 12.51 -30.82
CA SER A 167 -4.29 12.83 -32.22
C SER A 167 -4.67 14.30 -32.42
N MET A 168 -5.46 14.87 -31.51
CA MET A 168 -5.82 16.29 -31.52
C MET A 168 -4.62 17.19 -31.23
N LEU A 169 -3.77 16.81 -30.27
CA LEU A 169 -2.54 17.54 -29.94
C LEU A 169 -1.57 17.52 -31.12
N LYS A 170 -1.42 16.39 -31.81
CA LYS A 170 -0.61 16.29 -33.03
C LYS A 170 -1.11 17.19 -34.14
N ALA A 171 -2.42 17.23 -34.36
CA ALA A 171 -3.03 18.08 -35.37
C ALA A 171 -2.93 19.58 -35.02
N GLY A 172 -3.04 19.92 -33.74
CA GLY A 172 -2.93 21.30 -33.25
C GLY A 172 -1.50 21.80 -33.13
N ALA A 173 -0.53 20.90 -32.95
CA ALA A 173 0.89 21.18 -32.75
C ALA A 173 1.15 22.35 -31.76
N PRO A 174 0.70 22.24 -30.50
CA PRO A 174 0.85 23.33 -29.54
C PRO A 174 2.32 23.59 -29.22
N ASP A 175 2.73 24.86 -29.27
CA ASP A 175 4.12 25.28 -28.97
C ASP A 175 4.45 25.27 -27.47
N ASN A 176 3.44 25.28 -26.60
CA ASN A 176 3.57 25.25 -25.14
C ASN A 176 2.52 24.32 -24.54
N PHE A 177 2.94 23.11 -24.15
CA PHE A 177 2.06 22.12 -23.55
C PHE A 177 2.51 21.77 -22.13
N VAL A 178 1.58 21.89 -21.18
CA VAL A 178 1.83 21.63 -19.76
C VAL A 178 0.94 20.48 -19.32
N VAL A 179 1.55 19.45 -18.71
CA VAL A 179 0.84 18.33 -18.09
C VAL A 179 0.97 18.49 -16.59
N THR A 180 -0.15 18.68 -15.90
CA THR A 180 -0.21 18.66 -14.44
C THR A 180 -0.91 17.38 -13.98
N ALA A 181 -0.31 16.68 -13.04
CA ALA A 181 -0.83 15.42 -12.55
C ALA A 181 -0.65 15.27 -11.04
N HIS A 182 -1.76 15.07 -10.33
CA HIS A 182 -1.78 14.80 -8.89
C HIS A 182 -2.01 13.31 -8.63
N SER A 183 -1.31 12.76 -7.63
CA SER A 183 -1.52 11.40 -7.15
C SER A 183 -1.59 10.37 -8.30
N ALA A 184 -2.68 9.61 -8.41
CA ALA A 184 -2.88 8.60 -9.45
C ALA A 184 -2.88 9.18 -10.89
N GLY A 185 -3.16 10.48 -11.06
CA GLY A 185 -3.05 11.15 -12.34
C GLY A 185 -1.66 11.06 -12.96
N SER A 186 -0.62 10.88 -12.14
CA SER A 186 0.77 10.70 -12.61
C SER A 186 0.98 9.39 -13.39
N ILE A 187 0.15 8.37 -13.15
CA ILE A 187 0.12 7.12 -13.93
C ILE A 187 -0.40 7.43 -15.34
N TRP A 188 -1.53 8.13 -15.43
CA TRP A 188 -2.10 8.53 -16.71
C TRP A 188 -1.18 9.48 -17.50
N ALA A 189 -0.55 10.44 -16.82
CA ALA A 189 0.44 11.34 -17.43
C ALA A 189 1.66 10.57 -17.98
N SER A 190 2.09 9.51 -17.29
CA SER A 190 3.18 8.67 -17.78
C SER A 190 2.81 7.98 -19.09
N HIS A 191 1.59 7.44 -19.19
CA HIS A 191 1.10 6.88 -20.45
C HIS A 191 0.91 7.93 -21.54
N LEU A 192 0.40 9.13 -21.19
CA LEU A 192 0.25 10.23 -22.14
C LEU A 192 1.59 10.53 -22.82
N LEU A 193 2.66 10.73 -22.06
CA LEU A 193 3.99 11.08 -22.60
C LEU A 193 4.54 10.00 -23.53
N GLN A 194 4.39 8.72 -23.18
CA GLN A 194 4.79 7.60 -24.04
C GLN A 194 4.05 7.64 -25.38
N HIS A 195 2.73 7.88 -25.35
CA HIS A 195 1.93 7.96 -26.58
C HIS A 195 2.20 9.23 -27.39
N MET A 196 2.46 10.37 -26.75
CA MET A 196 2.89 11.59 -27.43
C MET A 196 4.21 11.36 -28.18
N LYS A 197 5.15 10.62 -27.58
CA LYS A 197 6.41 10.25 -28.24
C LYS A 197 6.19 9.30 -29.41
N ALA A 198 5.39 8.25 -29.21
CA ALA A 198 5.09 7.28 -30.26
C ALA A 198 4.44 7.94 -31.48
N GLU A 199 3.60 8.94 -31.26
CA GLU A 199 2.96 9.72 -32.31
C GLU A 199 3.80 10.88 -32.85
N GLN A 200 5.05 11.03 -32.40
CA GLN A 200 6.01 12.03 -32.87
C GLN A 200 5.47 13.47 -32.78
N LEU A 201 4.84 13.80 -31.65
CA LEU A 201 4.37 15.17 -31.44
C LEU A 201 5.56 16.15 -31.46
N PRO A 202 5.42 17.30 -32.14
CA PRO A 202 6.44 18.34 -32.13
C PRO A 202 6.44 19.08 -30.79
N GLY A 203 7.61 19.54 -30.35
CA GLY A 203 7.77 20.39 -29.17
C GLY A 203 8.02 19.64 -27.85
N GLY A 204 8.40 20.40 -26.84
CA GLY A 204 8.64 19.90 -25.48
C GLY A 204 7.41 20.04 -24.59
N VAL A 205 7.32 19.18 -23.59
CA VAL A 205 6.29 19.17 -22.54
C VAL A 205 6.87 19.72 -21.26
N LYS A 206 6.11 20.56 -20.54
CA LYS A 206 6.40 20.91 -19.15
C LYS A 206 5.56 20.00 -18.25
N LEU A 207 6.21 19.25 -17.38
CA LEU A 207 5.57 18.29 -16.48
C LEU A 207 5.51 18.87 -15.06
N PHE A 208 4.33 18.86 -14.45
CA PHE A 208 4.13 19.25 -13.06
C PHE A 208 3.47 18.11 -12.29
N LEU A 209 4.17 17.57 -11.30
CA LEU A 209 3.74 16.42 -10.53
C LEU A 209 3.45 16.85 -9.09
N LEU A 210 2.30 16.43 -8.57
CA LEU A 210 1.87 16.71 -7.21
C LEU A 210 1.64 15.38 -6.47
N ALA A 211 2.46 15.10 -5.45
CA ALA A 211 2.44 13.84 -4.68
C ALA A 211 2.21 12.59 -5.56
N PRO A 212 3.05 12.36 -6.60
CA PRO A 212 2.73 11.38 -7.65
C PRO A 212 2.68 9.95 -7.10
N ALA A 213 1.56 9.27 -7.34
CA ALA A 213 1.32 7.88 -6.93
C ALA A 213 1.70 6.86 -8.03
N VAL A 214 2.51 7.26 -9.01
CA VAL A 214 3.06 6.34 -10.01
C VAL A 214 4.26 5.59 -9.41
N ARG A 215 4.34 4.28 -9.67
CA ARG A 215 5.52 3.49 -9.32
C ARG A 215 6.77 4.00 -10.04
N LYS A 216 7.90 3.93 -9.36
CA LYS A 216 9.19 4.37 -9.88
C LYS A 216 9.62 3.58 -11.13
N ASP A 217 9.33 2.29 -11.21
CA ASP A 217 9.66 1.49 -12.40
C ASP A 217 8.82 1.90 -13.63
N VAL A 218 7.53 2.20 -13.44
CA VAL A 218 6.66 2.73 -14.49
C VAL A 218 7.13 4.11 -14.97
N PHE A 219 7.48 5.00 -14.03
CA PHE A 219 8.00 6.31 -14.36
C PHE A 219 9.36 6.24 -15.08
N ALA A 220 10.27 5.37 -14.63
CA ALA A 220 11.56 5.16 -15.29
C ALA A 220 11.38 4.62 -16.72
N ALA A 221 10.46 3.69 -16.95
CA ALA A 221 10.14 3.22 -18.31
C ALA A 221 9.57 4.34 -19.21
N MET A 222 8.80 5.28 -18.63
CA MET A 222 8.37 6.49 -19.33
C MET A 222 9.55 7.41 -19.67
N LEU A 223 10.49 7.61 -18.75
CA LEU A 223 11.71 8.39 -19.03
C LEU A 223 12.55 7.75 -20.14
N ASP A 224 12.74 6.43 -20.11
CA ASP A 224 13.51 5.69 -21.11
C ASP A 224 12.92 5.85 -22.53
N SER A 225 11.59 5.95 -22.63
CA SER A 225 10.89 6.02 -23.92
C SER A 225 10.62 7.45 -24.38
N SER A 226 10.32 8.37 -23.47
CA SER A 226 9.76 9.70 -23.77
C SER A 226 10.33 10.84 -22.92
N GLY A 227 11.34 10.58 -22.10
CA GLY A 227 11.94 11.59 -21.23
C GLY A 227 12.54 12.78 -21.98
N ASP A 228 12.98 12.58 -23.22
CA ASP A 228 13.50 13.65 -24.09
C ASP A 228 12.43 14.62 -24.60
N LEU A 229 11.13 14.29 -24.44
CA LEU A 229 10.05 15.25 -24.64
C LEU A 229 9.91 16.22 -23.47
N ILE A 230 10.40 15.87 -22.28
CA ILE A 230 10.18 16.68 -21.08
C ILE A 230 11.20 17.82 -21.07
N SER A 231 10.73 19.02 -21.44
CA SER A 231 11.54 20.24 -21.45
C SER A 231 11.76 20.86 -20.06
N ARG A 232 10.86 20.56 -19.12
CA ARG A 232 10.88 21.05 -17.74
C ARG A 232 10.07 20.09 -16.88
N CYS A 233 10.55 19.76 -15.69
CA CYS A 233 9.79 18.98 -14.73
C CYS A 233 9.83 19.66 -13.36
N ARG A 234 8.69 19.76 -12.69
CA ARG A 234 8.67 20.10 -11.26
C ARG A 234 7.78 19.14 -10.52
N MET A 235 8.35 18.50 -9.51
CA MET A 235 7.62 17.64 -8.58
C MET A 235 7.50 18.34 -7.23
N ILE A 236 6.28 18.49 -6.73
CA ILE A 236 6.04 18.85 -5.33
C ILE A 236 5.50 17.62 -4.61
N THR A 237 6.14 17.25 -3.52
CA THR A 237 5.74 16.14 -2.67
C THR A 237 6.00 16.46 -1.21
N MET A 238 5.72 15.55 -0.28
CA MET A 238 5.98 15.73 1.14
C MET A 238 7.29 15.06 1.58
N THR A 239 7.84 15.53 2.70
CA THR A 239 8.90 14.77 3.38
C THR A 239 8.34 13.46 3.95
N ASP A 240 9.22 12.48 4.19
CA ASP A 240 8.82 11.23 4.82
C ASP A 240 8.15 11.42 6.19
N GLU A 241 8.62 12.39 6.99
CA GLU A 241 8.03 12.68 8.30
C GLU A 241 6.57 13.10 8.18
N PHE A 242 6.26 13.98 7.24
CA PHE A 242 4.90 14.47 7.03
C PHE A 242 3.99 13.36 6.47
N GLU A 243 4.47 12.55 5.52
CA GLU A 243 3.72 11.41 4.97
C GLU A 243 3.34 10.39 6.06
N ARG A 244 4.23 10.12 7.02
CA ARG A 244 3.96 9.21 8.15
C ARG A 244 2.94 9.75 9.17
N ARG A 245 2.63 11.04 9.14
CA ARG A 245 1.73 11.72 10.08
C ARG A 245 0.40 12.16 9.42
N ASP A 246 0.30 11.97 8.11
CA ASP A 246 -0.88 12.31 7.31
C ASP A 246 -1.92 11.19 7.37
N ALA A 247 -2.69 11.12 8.47
CA ALA A 247 -3.67 10.05 8.64
C ALA A 247 -4.76 10.08 7.53
N VAL A 248 -4.65 9.18 6.55
CA VAL A 248 -5.51 9.14 5.35
C VAL A 248 -7.01 9.01 5.64
N LEU A 249 -7.38 8.43 6.77
CA LEU A 249 -8.78 8.25 7.20
C LEU A 249 -9.33 9.45 7.99
N GLY A 250 -8.55 10.52 8.08
CA GLY A 250 -8.76 11.67 8.96
C GLY A 250 -8.01 11.52 10.28
N HIS A 251 -7.61 12.65 10.87
CA HIS A 251 -6.88 12.68 12.14
C HIS A 251 -7.65 12.05 13.31
N ASP A 252 -8.98 12.04 13.26
CA ASP A 252 -9.86 11.36 14.22
C ASP A 252 -9.73 9.82 14.16
N LYS A 253 -9.25 9.29 13.03
CA LYS A 253 -9.07 7.85 12.76
C LYS A 253 -7.61 7.44 12.60
N SER A 254 -6.66 8.27 13.05
CA SER A 254 -5.22 7.93 13.01
C SER A 254 -4.87 6.68 13.81
N TYR A 255 -5.72 6.31 14.78
CA TYR A 255 -5.62 5.05 15.53
C TYR A 255 -5.91 3.81 14.68
N ILE A 256 -6.47 3.95 13.48
CA ILE A 256 -6.68 2.85 12.52
C ILE A 256 -5.48 2.76 11.57
N TYR A 257 -5.09 3.88 10.97
CA TYR A 257 -3.93 3.96 10.09
C TYR A 257 -3.34 5.38 10.15
N PRO A 258 -2.07 5.54 10.58
CA PRO A 258 -1.53 6.86 10.92
C PRO A 258 -0.93 7.62 9.72
N SER A 259 -0.67 6.92 8.62
CA SER A 259 0.11 7.42 7.48
C SER A 259 -0.76 7.78 6.28
N SER A 260 -0.12 8.42 5.30
CA SER A 260 -0.74 8.92 4.07
C SER A 260 -1.35 7.84 3.19
N LEU A 261 -2.11 8.30 2.18
CA LEU A 261 -2.60 7.42 1.13
C LEU A 261 -1.46 6.76 0.35
N LEU A 262 -0.33 7.43 0.13
CA LEU A 262 0.81 6.83 -0.59
C LEU A 262 1.42 5.68 0.19
N TYR A 263 1.52 5.81 1.52
CA TYR A 263 1.93 4.73 2.40
C TYR A 263 0.99 3.52 2.31
N LEU A 264 -0.31 3.77 2.25
CA LEU A 264 -1.32 2.72 2.09
C LEU A 264 -1.21 2.03 0.72
N VAL A 265 -1.07 2.81 -0.35
CA VAL A 265 -0.91 2.29 -1.72
C VAL A 265 0.35 1.46 -1.85
N SER A 266 1.50 2.01 -1.41
CA SER A 266 2.81 1.36 -1.43
C SER A 266 2.81 0.08 -0.58
N GLY A 267 2.19 0.13 0.60
CA GLY A 267 2.15 -1.00 1.52
C GLY A 267 1.20 -2.11 1.05
N LEU A 268 0.01 -1.77 0.56
CA LEU A 268 -1.08 -2.74 0.38
C LEU A 268 -1.63 -2.91 -1.02
N PHE A 269 -1.58 -1.88 -1.87
CA PHE A 269 -2.38 -1.88 -3.10
C PHE A 269 -1.60 -2.16 -4.36
N GLU A 270 -0.29 -1.91 -4.34
CA GLU A 270 0.56 -2.18 -5.49
C GLU A 270 0.77 -3.67 -5.73
N GLU A 271 0.84 -4.00 -7.02
CA GLU A 271 1.04 -5.36 -7.53
C GLU A 271 2.18 -5.36 -8.54
N GLN A 272 2.92 -6.47 -8.59
CA GLN A 272 3.95 -6.71 -9.59
C GLN A 272 3.89 -8.16 -10.08
N ALA A 273 3.95 -8.30 -11.40
CA ALA A 273 3.70 -9.56 -12.10
C ALA A 273 2.32 -10.16 -11.76
N ASN A 274 2.25 -11.08 -10.80
CA ASN A 274 1.03 -11.81 -10.44
C ASN A 274 0.79 -11.82 -8.91
N GLY A 275 1.30 -10.83 -8.18
CA GLY A 275 1.09 -10.76 -6.75
C GLY A 275 1.41 -9.42 -6.12
N PRO A 276 1.19 -9.30 -4.80
CA PRO A 276 1.40 -8.05 -4.07
C PRO A 276 2.85 -7.58 -4.14
N TYR A 277 3.05 -6.28 -4.40
CA TYR A 277 4.33 -5.62 -4.30
C TYR A 277 4.38 -4.84 -2.98
N ILE A 278 4.80 -5.54 -1.92
CA ILE A 278 4.82 -5.00 -0.56
C ILE A 278 5.85 -3.88 -0.45
N ASP A 279 5.45 -2.69 -0.01
CA ASP A 279 6.33 -1.51 0.08
C ASP A 279 6.89 -1.10 -1.31
N ALA A 280 6.00 -1.02 -2.30
CA ALA A 280 6.34 -0.67 -3.67
C ALA A 280 6.88 0.77 -3.76
N PRO A 281 8.04 1.01 -4.42
CA PRO A 281 8.57 2.36 -4.58
C PRO A 281 7.67 3.24 -5.44
N LEU A 282 7.05 4.25 -4.82
CA LEU A 282 6.27 5.29 -5.49
C LEU A 282 7.10 6.55 -5.67
N LEU A 283 6.94 7.24 -6.80
CA LEU A 283 7.70 8.43 -7.14
C LEU A 283 7.54 9.56 -6.11
N GLY A 284 6.34 9.76 -5.58
CA GLY A 284 6.04 10.80 -4.61
C GLY A 284 6.65 10.57 -3.23
N MET A 285 7.04 9.34 -2.89
CA MET A 285 7.50 9.03 -1.54
C MET A 285 9.01 9.29 -1.38
N GLN A 286 9.36 10.37 -0.68
CA GLN A 286 10.75 10.80 -0.46
C GLN A 286 11.64 9.69 0.12
N ARG A 287 11.11 8.84 1.01
CA ARG A 287 11.89 7.80 1.68
C ARG A 287 12.67 6.90 0.74
N PHE A 288 12.13 6.59 -0.43
CA PHE A 288 12.80 5.69 -1.37
C PHE A 288 14.07 6.29 -1.99
N ALA A 289 14.29 7.60 -1.91
CA ALA A 289 15.53 8.22 -2.37
C ALA A 289 16.75 7.87 -1.49
N THR A 290 16.53 7.46 -0.24
CA THR A 290 17.61 7.17 0.73
C THR A 290 17.44 5.82 1.42
N LEU A 291 16.48 5.01 0.98
CA LEU A 291 16.16 3.74 1.63
C LEU A 291 17.26 2.72 1.37
N SER A 292 17.91 2.25 2.44
CA SER A 292 18.95 1.21 2.34
C SER A 292 18.39 -0.18 1.98
N GLY A 293 17.09 -0.38 2.16
CA GLY A 293 16.38 -1.63 1.92
C GLY A 293 15.96 -1.89 0.47
N LEU A 294 16.38 -1.05 -0.47
CA LEU A 294 16.09 -1.25 -1.89
C LEU A 294 16.80 -2.49 -2.43
N THR A 295 16.12 -3.22 -3.30
CA THR A 295 16.76 -4.21 -4.17
C THR A 295 17.69 -3.53 -5.16
N ILE A 296 18.60 -4.30 -5.77
CA ILE A 296 19.53 -3.78 -6.78
C ILE A 296 18.77 -3.11 -7.94
N ALA A 297 17.72 -3.75 -8.44
CA ALA A 297 16.90 -3.21 -9.52
C ALA A 297 16.19 -1.91 -9.14
N GLU A 298 15.64 -1.83 -7.91
CA GLU A 298 15.01 -0.60 -7.42
C GLU A 298 16.04 0.53 -7.24
N ALA A 299 17.26 0.22 -6.77
CA ALA A 299 18.33 1.21 -6.66
C ALA A 299 18.80 1.74 -8.03
N GLU A 300 18.86 0.88 -9.05
CA GLU A 300 19.15 1.29 -10.43
C GLU A 300 18.03 2.18 -11.02
N ILE A 301 16.77 1.88 -10.70
CA ILE A 301 15.64 2.75 -11.04
C ILE A 301 15.78 4.10 -10.34
N GLU A 302 16.11 4.11 -9.05
CA GLU A 302 16.28 5.34 -8.28
C GLU A 302 17.38 6.23 -8.87
N ASN A 303 18.54 5.65 -9.18
CA ASN A 303 19.65 6.39 -9.78
C ASN A 303 19.26 7.04 -11.11
N ARG A 304 18.44 6.36 -11.94
CA ARG A 304 17.94 6.94 -13.20
C ARG A 304 16.99 8.11 -12.96
N ILE A 305 16.09 7.98 -12.00
CA ILE A 305 15.16 9.06 -11.63
C ILE A 305 15.91 10.24 -11.04
N ALA A 306 16.89 9.99 -10.16
CA ALA A 306 17.76 11.02 -9.61
C ALA A 306 18.51 11.78 -10.71
N ALA A 307 19.13 11.07 -11.65
CA ALA A 307 19.83 11.67 -12.79
C ALA A 307 18.91 12.53 -13.68
N PHE A 308 17.62 12.19 -13.78
CA PHE A 308 16.64 13.02 -14.48
C PHE A 308 16.35 14.34 -13.72
N PHE A 309 16.18 14.27 -12.40
CA PHE A 309 15.95 15.46 -11.56
C PHE A 309 17.21 16.28 -11.26
N GLU A 310 18.40 15.82 -11.66
CA GLU A 310 19.63 16.62 -11.63
C GLU A 310 19.78 17.55 -12.85
N GLN A 311 18.93 17.40 -13.88
CA GLN A 311 18.96 18.24 -15.08
C GLN A 311 18.55 19.69 -14.78
N ALA A 312 19.13 20.63 -15.54
CA ALA A 312 18.66 22.01 -15.53
C ALA A 312 17.17 22.04 -15.90
N ASP A 313 16.34 22.73 -15.12
CA ASP A 313 14.88 22.79 -15.24
C ASP A 313 14.09 21.54 -14.79
N CYS A 314 14.72 20.59 -14.09
CA CYS A 314 14.02 19.54 -13.37
C CYS A 314 14.26 19.67 -11.86
N ASP A 315 13.21 19.78 -11.04
CA ASP A 315 13.36 19.92 -9.60
C ASP A 315 12.31 19.15 -8.77
N ILE A 316 12.73 18.75 -7.57
CA ILE A 316 11.89 18.15 -6.54
C ILE A 316 11.80 19.11 -5.37
N ILE A 317 10.58 19.37 -4.91
CA ILE A 317 10.28 20.25 -3.79
C ILE A 317 9.56 19.44 -2.72
N SER A 318 10.15 19.37 -1.53
CA SER A 318 9.53 18.74 -0.37
C SER A 318 8.77 19.79 0.44
N SER A 319 7.45 19.82 0.28
CA SER A 319 6.51 20.64 1.03
C SER A 319 6.44 20.22 2.51
N PRO A 320 6.25 21.16 3.46
CA PRO A 320 5.98 22.60 3.29
C PRO A 320 7.24 23.48 3.10
N THR A 321 7.11 24.52 2.27
CA THR A 321 8.10 25.56 1.93
C THR A 321 7.40 26.86 1.52
N GLU A 322 8.15 27.90 1.15
CA GLU A 322 7.60 29.15 0.60
C GLU A 322 6.88 29.01 -0.75
N VAL A 323 7.04 27.88 -1.47
CA VAL A 323 6.39 27.63 -2.77
C VAL A 323 5.17 26.71 -2.68
N SER A 324 4.99 26.02 -1.55
CA SER A 324 3.87 25.11 -1.28
C SER A 324 3.81 24.87 0.21
N MET A 325 2.65 25.10 0.82
CA MET A 325 2.42 24.83 2.26
C MET A 325 1.58 23.58 2.49
N ALA A 326 1.34 22.79 1.44
CA ALA A 326 0.56 21.56 1.53
C ALA A 326 1.28 20.54 2.42
N ASN A 327 0.60 20.07 3.47
CA ASN A 327 1.17 19.17 4.47
C ASN A 327 0.37 17.87 4.64
N SER A 328 -0.52 17.60 3.68
CA SER A 328 -1.24 16.33 3.52
C SER A 328 -1.32 15.98 2.04
N HIS A 329 -1.43 14.69 1.73
CA HIS A 329 -1.45 14.19 0.36
C HIS A 329 -2.57 14.81 -0.49
N GLY A 330 -3.72 15.06 0.15
CA GLY A 330 -4.90 15.64 -0.49
C GLY A 330 -4.91 17.17 -0.60
N ALA A 331 -3.96 17.90 -0.01
CA ALA A 331 -3.99 19.36 -0.01
C ALA A 331 -3.30 20.01 -1.23
N PHE A 332 -2.63 19.22 -2.08
CA PHE A 332 -1.84 19.79 -3.17
C PHE A 332 -2.69 20.41 -4.30
N ASP A 333 -3.95 20.02 -4.46
CA ASP A 333 -4.82 20.51 -5.55
C ASP A 333 -5.65 21.75 -5.16
N ASP A 334 -5.64 22.16 -3.90
CA ASP A 334 -6.34 23.35 -3.40
C ASP A 334 -5.44 24.34 -2.63
N GLU A 335 -4.22 23.95 -2.24
CA GLU A 335 -3.31 24.83 -1.49
C GLU A 335 -2.83 26.03 -2.35
N PRO A 336 -3.04 27.28 -1.89
CA PRO A 336 -2.83 28.48 -2.71
C PRO A 336 -1.42 28.65 -3.29
N LEU A 337 -0.36 28.37 -2.52
CA LEU A 337 1.02 28.51 -2.99
C LEU A 337 1.37 27.44 -4.01
N THR A 338 0.90 26.21 -3.80
CA THR A 338 1.02 25.10 -4.76
C THR A 338 0.38 25.47 -6.09
N LEU A 339 -0.85 25.99 -6.07
CA LEU A 339 -1.55 26.45 -7.27
C LEU A 339 -0.88 27.65 -7.93
N ALA A 340 -0.33 28.59 -7.15
CA ALA A 340 0.45 29.71 -7.70
C ALA A 340 1.74 29.23 -8.38
N THR A 341 2.43 28.25 -7.79
CA THR A 341 3.61 27.60 -8.36
C THR A 341 3.27 26.85 -9.65
N ALA A 342 2.16 26.10 -9.68
CA ALA A 342 1.66 25.45 -10.89
C ALA A 342 1.40 26.47 -12.00
N ARG A 343 0.71 27.58 -11.66
CA ARG A 343 0.39 28.66 -12.60
C ARG A 343 1.62 29.29 -13.24
N SER A 344 2.75 29.35 -12.54
CA SER A 344 4.00 29.91 -13.07
C SER A 344 4.62 29.11 -14.22
N LEU A 345 4.12 27.90 -14.50
CA LEU A 345 4.60 27.05 -15.58
C LEU A 345 3.88 27.30 -16.93
N PHE A 346 2.70 27.91 -16.90
CA PHE A 346 1.88 28.20 -18.08
C PHE A 346 2.31 29.52 -18.73
#